data_AF-A0A6G8CQ08-F1
#
_entry.id   AF-A0A6G8CQ08-F1
#
_cell.length_a   1.000
_cell.length_b   1.000
_cell.length_c   1.000
_cell.angle_alpha   90.00
_cell.angle_beta   90.00
_cell.angle_gamma   90.00
#
_symmetry.space_group_name_H-M   'P 1'
#
loop_
_entity.id
_entity.type
_entity.pdbx_description
1 polymer ?
#
loop_
_entity_poly.entity_id
_entity_poly.type
_entity_poly.pdbx_seq_one_letter_code
_entity_poly.pdbx_strand_id
1 'polypeptide(L)'
;MQLSWAGVDPWVVSLGCGLLIGVVSERRDSERESMAGTRTHAIAALLGCTAWSLGVPPFVVVLLLVGALTVAAYWQSAPKDPGLTSEVTLLFSVTLGGISHKSATLTAALGILCALLVYSKGPIQRWSRELLRENELRNGLLLGAAALIVMPLLPQAPVDPWGVLSLAALWKVVVLFMTIGMLGHILTRVLGPHWGLPVTGFFSGFVSSTAAIASLGHLAKSDEHQLAQAFGCAMLAQLASLCLFIAILSTTSIALMLSMAIPLLIAALCLVLAAASGLLNRQKTASKTEFESERVFKLSSALLIAGIIALMLFLAAWLQHVFGNTGVLVAAAFAALAELHAAAASLGQLFASGSLPLSTAQWGVVVILASSAMAKSVLAFSIGGIKYGARISLGLASMVTGAGLSLLWLG
;
A
#
# COMPACT_ATOMS: atom_id res chain seq x y z
N MET A 1 -34.00 -47.06 9.30
CA MET A 1 -33.32 -45.93 9.96
C MET A 1 -31.96 -45.75 9.29
N GLN A 2 -31.95 -45.09 8.13
CA GLN A 2 -30.73 -44.82 7.36
C GLN A 2 -30.11 -43.54 7.94
N LEU A 3 -28.94 -43.63 8.58
CA LEU A 3 -28.14 -42.46 8.92
C LEU A 3 -27.61 -41.86 7.62
N SER A 4 -28.28 -40.83 7.09
CA SER A 4 -27.69 -39.99 6.06
C SER A 4 -26.60 -39.13 6.70
N TRP A 5 -25.37 -39.26 6.19
CA TRP A 5 -24.22 -38.50 6.67
C TRP A 5 -24.42 -36.97 6.59
N ALA A 6 -25.38 -36.50 5.78
CA ALA A 6 -25.78 -35.10 5.68
C ALA A 6 -26.35 -34.47 6.98
N GLY A 7 -26.77 -35.29 7.97
CA GLY A 7 -27.27 -34.79 9.25
C GLY A 7 -26.19 -34.56 10.32
N VAL A 8 -24.96 -35.06 10.09
CA VAL A 8 -23.86 -35.07 11.06
C VAL A 8 -22.94 -33.85 10.89
N ASP A 9 -22.99 -33.22 9.72
CA ASP A 9 -22.14 -32.08 9.34
C ASP A 9 -22.20 -30.89 10.33
N PRO A 10 -23.38 -30.44 10.83
CA PRO A 10 -23.45 -29.31 11.77
C PRO A 10 -22.72 -29.58 13.10
N TRP A 11 -22.83 -30.82 13.59
CA TRP A 11 -22.25 -31.25 14.86
C TRP A 11 -20.73 -31.37 14.77
N VAL A 12 -20.22 -31.94 13.68
CA VAL A 12 -18.79 -32.08 13.44
C VAL A 12 -18.13 -30.72 13.22
N VAL A 13 -18.79 -29.84 12.46
CA VAL A 13 -18.26 -28.50 12.17
C VAL A 13 -18.29 -27.60 13.41
N SER A 14 -19.37 -27.63 14.21
CA SER A 14 -19.44 -26.87 15.46
C SER A 14 -18.38 -27.35 16.47
N LEU A 15 -18.24 -28.67 16.64
CA LEU A 15 -17.18 -29.26 17.47
C LEU A 15 -15.79 -28.87 16.97
N GLY A 16 -15.55 -28.99 15.66
CA GLY A 16 -14.27 -28.65 15.02
C GLY A 16 -13.91 -27.17 15.22
N CYS A 17 -14.87 -26.26 15.05
CA CYS A 17 -14.66 -24.84 15.31
C CYS A 17 -14.38 -24.54 16.79
N GLY A 18 -15.14 -25.18 17.71
CA GLY A 18 -14.92 -25.05 19.14
C GLY A 18 -13.53 -25.55 19.57
N LEU A 19 -13.09 -26.70 19.05
CA LEU A 19 -11.75 -27.23 19.28
C LEU A 19 -10.66 -26.31 18.72
N LEU A 20 -10.81 -25.85 17.46
CA LEU A 20 -9.84 -24.96 16.83
C LEU A 20 -9.63 -23.67 17.63
N ILE A 21 -10.73 -23.00 17.97
CA ILE A 21 -10.71 -21.76 18.76
C ILE A 21 -10.13 -22.02 20.15
N GLY A 22 -10.52 -23.12 20.78
CA GLY A 22 -10.03 -23.49 22.10
C GLY A 22 -8.53 -23.82 22.12
N VAL A 23 -7.98 -24.50 21.11
CA VAL A 23 -6.53 -24.75 20.99
C VAL A 23 -5.76 -23.44 20.91
N VAL A 24 -6.24 -22.50 20.09
CA VAL A 24 -5.60 -21.20 19.92
C VAL A 24 -5.68 -20.37 21.22
N SER A 25 -6.82 -20.41 21.89
CA SER A 25 -7.04 -19.69 23.16
C SER A 25 -6.15 -20.24 24.28
N GLU A 26 -6.03 -21.57 24.38
CA GLU A 26 -5.17 -22.24 25.37
C GLU A 26 -3.67 -22.00 25.12
N ARG A 27 -3.24 -21.97 23.84
CA ARG A 27 -1.85 -21.63 23.48
C ARG A 27 -1.48 -20.18 23.76
N ARG A 28 -2.44 -19.26 23.68
CA ARG A 28 -2.21 -17.84 23.99
C ARG A 28 -1.89 -17.65 25.47
N ASP A 29 -2.62 -18.33 26.33
CA ASP A 29 -2.54 -18.16 27.78
C ASP A 29 -1.63 -19.23 28.42
N SER A 30 -0.67 -19.83 27.70
CA SER A 30 0.17 -20.93 28.21
C SER A 30 1.01 -20.62 29.47
N GLU A 31 1.14 -19.34 29.84
CA GLU A 31 1.80 -18.88 31.08
C GLU A 31 0.83 -18.65 32.26
N ARG A 32 -0.49 -18.70 32.06
CA ARG A 32 -1.52 -18.43 33.08
C ARG A 32 -2.73 -19.33 32.84
N GLU A 33 -3.21 -20.07 33.85
CA GLU A 33 -4.37 -20.97 33.72
C GLU A 33 -5.50 -20.36 32.84
N SER A 34 -5.65 -20.86 31.62
CA SER A 34 -6.58 -20.27 30.64
C SER A 34 -8.00 -20.42 31.16
N MET A 35 -8.77 -19.33 31.20
CA MET A 35 -10.14 -19.32 31.75
C MET A 35 -11.10 -20.22 30.94
N ALA A 36 -10.81 -20.46 29.66
CA ALA A 36 -11.55 -21.37 28.79
C ALA A 36 -10.59 -22.07 27.82
N GLY A 37 -10.30 -23.34 28.08
CA GLY A 37 -9.41 -24.16 27.25
C GLY A 37 -10.12 -24.81 26.06
N THR A 38 -9.39 -25.68 25.37
CA THR A 38 -9.88 -26.54 24.27
C THR A 38 -11.24 -27.18 24.53
N ARG A 39 -11.41 -27.77 25.71
CA ARG A 39 -12.65 -28.48 26.10
C ARG A 39 -13.82 -27.53 26.29
N THR A 40 -13.60 -26.35 26.88
CA THR A 40 -14.65 -25.38 27.18
C THR A 40 -15.27 -24.83 25.89
N HIS A 41 -14.45 -24.46 24.91
CA HIS A 41 -14.95 -23.97 23.61
C HIS A 41 -15.64 -25.07 22.79
N ALA A 42 -15.11 -26.30 22.82
CA ALA A 42 -15.75 -27.45 22.18
C ALA A 42 -17.14 -27.74 22.76
N ILE A 43 -17.26 -27.77 24.09
CA ILE A 43 -18.52 -27.98 24.79
C ILE A 43 -19.48 -26.81 24.52
N ALA A 44 -19.01 -25.57 24.57
CA ALA A 44 -19.83 -24.39 24.29
C ALA A 44 -20.40 -24.39 22.87
N ALA A 45 -19.60 -24.76 21.86
CA ALA A 45 -20.06 -24.88 20.49
C ALA A 45 -21.09 -26.01 20.31
N LEU A 46 -20.86 -27.17 20.94
CA LEU A 46 -21.84 -28.26 20.95
C LEU A 46 -23.13 -27.85 21.67
N LEU A 47 -23.04 -27.16 22.80
CA LEU A 47 -24.19 -26.63 23.54
C LEU A 47 -25.00 -25.67 22.66
N GLY A 48 -24.35 -24.76 21.94
CA GLY A 48 -25.01 -23.89 20.98
C GLY A 48 -25.71 -24.65 19.85
N CYS A 49 -25.06 -25.68 19.31
CA CYS A 49 -25.65 -26.56 18.29
C CYS A 49 -26.88 -27.30 18.83
N THR A 50 -26.78 -27.93 20.00
CA THR A 50 -27.90 -28.63 20.64
C THR A 50 -29.06 -27.71 20.95
N ALA A 51 -28.81 -26.54 21.53
CA ALA A 51 -29.84 -25.60 21.91
C ALA A 51 -30.58 -25.04 20.69
N TRP A 52 -29.85 -24.77 19.59
CA TRP A 52 -30.45 -24.35 18.33
C TRP A 52 -31.34 -25.44 17.72
N SER A 53 -30.93 -26.71 17.82
CA SER A 53 -31.73 -27.84 17.31
C SER A 53 -33.07 -28.01 18.04
N LEU A 54 -33.16 -27.56 19.30
CA LEU A 54 -34.39 -27.55 20.11
C LEU A 54 -35.28 -26.32 19.85
N GLY A 55 -34.77 -25.32 19.13
CA GLY A 55 -35.49 -24.10 18.77
C GLY A 55 -34.83 -22.81 19.26
N VAL A 56 -35.39 -21.67 18.84
CA VAL A 56 -34.87 -20.34 19.20
C VAL A 56 -34.95 -20.05 20.71
N PRO A 57 -36.05 -20.34 21.44
CA PRO A 57 -36.13 -20.03 22.86
C PRO A 57 -35.07 -20.77 23.71
N PRO A 58 -34.86 -22.10 23.57
CA PRO A 58 -33.77 -22.79 24.26
C PRO A 58 -32.37 -22.24 23.93
N PHE A 59 -32.12 -21.87 22.67
CA PHE A 59 -30.86 -21.26 22.27
C PHE A 59 -30.61 -19.91 22.97
N VAL A 60 -31.62 -19.05 23.05
CA VAL A 60 -31.51 -17.77 23.77
C VAL A 60 -31.23 -18.00 25.26
N VAL A 61 -31.89 -18.97 25.88
CA VAL A 61 -31.64 -19.33 27.29
C VAL A 61 -30.19 -19.80 27.49
N VAL A 62 -29.69 -20.70 26.63
CA VAL A 62 -28.29 -21.17 26.71
C VAL A 62 -27.31 -20.03 26.49
N LEU A 63 -27.56 -19.13 25.53
CA LEU A 63 -26.71 -17.97 25.29
C LEU A 63 -26.66 -17.03 26.50
N LEU A 64 -27.81 -16.77 27.14
CA LEU A 64 -27.89 -15.97 28.36
C LEU A 64 -27.20 -16.62 29.55
N LEU A 65 -27.34 -17.95 29.72
CA LEU A 65 -26.68 -18.69 30.79
C LEU A 65 -25.16 -18.69 30.62
N VAL A 66 -24.67 -18.97 29.40
CA VAL A 66 -23.23 -18.88 29.11
C VAL A 66 -22.74 -17.44 29.25
N GLY A 67 -23.55 -16.44 28.87
CA GLY A 67 -23.29 -15.02 29.11
C GLY A 67 -23.17 -14.66 30.59
N ALA A 68 -24.05 -15.19 31.43
CA ALA A 68 -23.97 -14.98 32.87
C ALA A 68 -22.71 -15.63 33.47
N LEU A 69 -22.38 -16.85 33.02
CA LEU A 69 -21.15 -17.54 33.43
C LEU A 69 -19.89 -16.78 32.98
N THR A 70 -19.86 -16.24 31.76
CA THR A 70 -18.70 -15.45 31.28
C THR A 70 -18.55 -14.15 32.03
N VAL A 71 -19.64 -13.45 32.37
CA VAL A 71 -19.59 -12.23 33.19
C VAL A 71 -19.12 -12.56 34.61
N ALA A 72 -19.63 -13.64 35.22
CA ALA A 72 -19.21 -14.08 36.55
C ALA A 72 -17.73 -14.47 36.58
N ALA A 73 -17.25 -15.17 35.55
CA ALA A 73 -15.84 -15.53 35.40
C ALA A 73 -14.97 -14.29 35.14
N TYR A 74 -15.45 -13.33 34.34
CA TYR A 74 -14.77 -12.06 34.10
C TYR A 74 -14.58 -11.27 35.40
N TRP A 75 -15.61 -11.16 36.24
CA TRP A 75 -15.50 -10.44 37.51
C TRP A 75 -14.46 -11.04 38.46
N GLN A 76 -14.27 -12.36 38.42
CA GLN A 76 -13.25 -13.04 39.22
C GLN A 76 -11.84 -12.84 38.64
N SER A 77 -11.71 -12.79 37.31
CA SER A 77 -10.41 -12.73 36.61
C SER A 77 -9.94 -11.31 36.28
N ALA A 78 -10.84 -10.33 36.21
CA ALA A 78 -10.58 -8.94 35.86
C ALA A 78 -9.44 -8.26 36.66
N PRO A 79 -9.22 -8.57 37.96
CA PRO A 79 -8.10 -8.00 38.71
C PRO A 79 -6.71 -8.45 38.21
N LYS A 80 -6.63 -9.59 37.50
CA LYS A 80 -5.36 -10.20 37.05
C LYS A 80 -5.19 -10.19 35.53
N ASP A 81 -6.28 -10.21 34.77
CA ASP A 81 -6.30 -10.02 33.32
C ASP A 81 -7.57 -9.26 32.90
N PRO A 82 -7.48 -7.96 32.55
CA PRO A 82 -8.65 -7.18 32.15
C PRO A 82 -9.15 -7.50 30.72
N GLY A 83 -8.53 -8.44 30.01
CA GLY A 83 -8.79 -8.70 28.60
C GLY A 83 -10.09 -9.45 28.29
N LEU A 84 -11.15 -8.72 27.94
CA LEU A 84 -12.49 -9.20 27.53
C LEU A 84 -12.56 -10.15 26.31
N THR A 85 -11.44 -10.38 25.62
CA THR A 85 -11.44 -11.17 24.37
C THR A 85 -11.79 -12.63 24.61
N SER A 86 -11.37 -13.22 25.72
CA SER A 86 -11.57 -14.65 25.99
C SER A 86 -13.05 -14.97 26.25
N GLU A 87 -13.75 -14.06 26.94
CA GLU A 87 -15.17 -14.10 27.23
C GLU A 87 -16.02 -13.95 25.97
N VAL A 88 -15.67 -12.97 25.12
CA VAL A 88 -16.35 -12.74 23.85
C VAL A 88 -16.18 -13.93 22.92
N THR A 89 -14.98 -14.52 22.85
CA THR A 89 -14.71 -15.71 22.04
C THR A 89 -15.51 -16.93 22.53
N LEU A 90 -15.72 -17.08 23.85
CA LEU A 90 -16.54 -18.18 24.37
C LEU A 90 -18.02 -18.05 23.98
N LEU A 91 -18.57 -16.84 24.06
CA LEU A 91 -19.92 -16.56 23.55
C LEU A 91 -20.00 -16.79 22.04
N PHE A 92 -18.95 -16.38 21.31
CA PHE A 92 -18.87 -16.60 19.88
C PHE A 92 -18.90 -18.10 19.52
N SER A 93 -18.20 -18.96 20.27
CA SER A 93 -18.27 -20.41 20.08
C SER A 93 -19.69 -20.97 20.19
N VAL A 94 -20.49 -20.52 21.16
CA VAL A 94 -21.92 -20.89 21.27
C VAL A 94 -22.70 -20.45 20.03
N THR A 95 -22.48 -19.21 19.57
CA THR A 95 -23.19 -18.69 18.39
C THR A 95 -22.82 -19.43 17.10
N LEU A 96 -21.55 -19.81 16.92
CA LEU A 96 -21.10 -20.65 15.82
C LEU A 96 -21.77 -22.03 15.87
N GLY A 97 -21.91 -22.60 17.06
CA GLY A 97 -22.69 -23.80 17.30
C GLY A 97 -24.09 -23.73 16.71
N GLY A 98 -24.83 -22.66 16.99
CA GLY A 98 -26.19 -22.47 16.45
C GLY A 98 -26.23 -22.22 14.95
N ILE A 99 -25.29 -21.44 14.40
CA ILE A 99 -25.23 -21.13 12.96
C ILE A 99 -24.88 -22.38 12.12
N SER A 100 -24.22 -23.38 12.71
CA SER A 100 -23.86 -24.64 12.02
C SER A 100 -25.05 -25.34 11.35
N HIS A 101 -26.26 -25.23 11.92
CA HIS A 101 -27.49 -25.78 11.35
C HIS A 101 -27.97 -25.05 10.09
N LYS A 102 -27.63 -23.77 9.92
CA LYS A 102 -27.96 -22.99 8.72
C LYS A 102 -26.93 -23.17 7.62
N SER A 103 -25.65 -23.20 7.99
CA SER A 103 -24.56 -23.34 7.04
C SER A 103 -23.28 -23.80 7.75
N ALA A 104 -22.88 -25.03 7.44
CA ALA A 104 -21.58 -25.58 7.83
C ALA A 104 -20.42 -24.73 7.27
N THR A 105 -20.53 -24.25 6.02
CA THR A 105 -19.46 -23.48 5.36
C THR A 105 -19.22 -22.12 6.01
N LEU A 106 -20.28 -21.36 6.31
CA LEU A 106 -20.16 -20.09 7.04
C LEU A 106 -19.60 -20.29 8.45
N THR A 107 -20.03 -21.36 9.13
CA THR A 107 -19.56 -21.68 10.48
C THR A 107 -18.07 -21.99 10.48
N ALA A 108 -17.60 -22.82 9.54
CA ALA A 108 -16.18 -23.10 9.38
C ALA A 108 -15.37 -21.84 9.06
N ALA A 109 -15.84 -21.00 8.12
CA ALA A 109 -15.16 -19.77 7.75
C ALA A 109 -15.04 -18.79 8.92
N LEU A 110 -16.13 -18.55 9.65
CA LEU A 110 -16.15 -17.68 10.83
C LEU A 110 -15.36 -18.26 12.01
N GLY A 111 -15.39 -19.59 12.19
CA GLY A 111 -14.59 -20.28 13.20
C GLY A 111 -13.10 -20.14 12.95
N ILE A 112 -12.65 -20.35 11.71
CA ILE A 112 -11.26 -20.14 11.30
C ILE A 112 -10.87 -18.67 11.45
N LEU A 113 -11.72 -17.73 11.02
CA LEU A 113 -11.44 -16.30 11.15
C LEU A 113 -11.31 -15.88 12.61
N CYS A 114 -12.20 -16.35 13.48
CA CYS A 114 -12.12 -16.09 14.92
C CYS A 114 -10.84 -16.68 15.53
N ALA A 115 -10.50 -17.92 15.20
CA ALA A 115 -9.26 -18.54 15.64
C ALA A 115 -8.03 -17.75 15.15
N LEU A 116 -8.02 -17.28 13.91
CA LEU A 116 -6.94 -16.45 13.38
C LEU A 116 -6.82 -15.11 14.13
N LEU A 117 -7.95 -14.47 14.47
CA LEU A 117 -7.98 -13.23 15.25
C LEU A 117 -7.44 -13.43 16.67
N VAL A 118 -7.86 -14.52 17.33
CA VAL A 118 -7.36 -14.87 18.68
C VAL A 118 -5.87 -15.16 18.65
N TYR A 119 -5.39 -15.89 17.63
CA TYR A 119 -3.97 -16.19 17.45
C TYR A 119 -3.14 -14.93 17.20
N SER A 120 -3.66 -14.01 16.40
CA SER A 120 -2.93 -12.82 15.95
C SER A 120 -2.79 -11.73 17.02
N LYS A 121 -3.47 -11.83 18.18
CA LYS A 121 -3.42 -10.80 19.24
C LYS A 121 -1.99 -10.48 19.70
N GLY A 122 -1.17 -11.50 19.95
CA GLY A 122 0.23 -11.31 20.38
C GLY A 122 1.09 -10.59 19.33
N PRO A 123 1.15 -11.09 18.08
CA PRO A 123 1.81 -10.41 16.98
C PRO A 123 1.31 -8.98 16.74
N ILE A 124 -0.01 -8.75 16.77
CA ILE A 124 -0.62 -7.42 16.56
C ILE A 124 -0.24 -6.45 17.68
N GLN A 125 -0.24 -6.90 18.95
CA GLN A 125 0.14 -6.05 20.08
C GLN A 125 1.63 -5.72 20.10
N ARG A 126 2.51 -6.68 19.77
CA ARG A 126 3.94 -6.42 19.60
C ARG A 126 4.19 -5.50 18.40
N TRP A 127 3.53 -5.73 17.27
CA TRP A 127 3.58 -4.81 16.12
C TRP A 127 3.15 -3.38 16.48
N SER A 128 2.06 -3.25 17.22
CA SER A 128 1.53 -1.96 17.66
C SER A 128 2.40 -1.24 18.68
N ARG A 129 3.12 -1.97 19.55
CA ARG A 129 3.88 -1.39 20.66
C ARG A 129 5.38 -1.27 20.38
N GLU A 130 5.95 -2.17 19.58
CA GLU A 130 7.39 -2.31 19.39
C GLU A 130 7.84 -1.87 17.99
N LEU A 131 6.99 -2.03 16.97
CA LEU A 131 7.37 -1.77 15.57
C LEU A 131 6.85 -0.42 15.05
N LEU A 132 5.61 -0.03 15.37
CA LEU A 132 5.02 1.20 14.85
C LEU A 132 5.44 2.42 15.68
N ARG A 133 6.14 3.37 15.05
CA ARG A 133 6.31 4.71 15.63
C ARG A 133 4.95 5.42 15.68
N GLU A 134 4.74 6.29 16.63
CA GLU A 134 3.46 7.02 16.79
C GLU A 134 3.08 7.82 15.52
N ASN A 135 4.08 8.34 14.80
CA ASN A 135 3.89 8.97 13.49
C ASN A 135 3.43 7.98 12.41
N GLU A 136 3.96 6.76 12.40
CA GLU A 136 3.58 5.72 11.42
C GLU A 136 2.14 5.23 11.69
N LEU A 137 1.77 5.04 12.96
CA LEU A 137 0.40 4.68 13.32
C LEU A 137 -0.59 5.76 12.87
N ARG A 138 -0.30 7.03 13.16
CA ARG A 138 -1.14 8.16 12.70
C ARG A 138 -1.26 8.17 11.18
N ASN A 139 -0.16 7.97 10.46
CA ASN A 139 -0.17 7.98 8.99
C ASN A 139 -0.91 6.77 8.41
N GLY A 140 -0.80 5.60 9.03
CA GLY A 140 -1.58 4.40 8.68
C GLY A 140 -3.07 4.58 8.93
N LEU A 141 -3.46 5.21 10.05
CA LEU A 141 -4.86 5.56 10.32
C LEU A 141 -5.41 6.57 9.31
N LEU A 142 -4.63 7.58 8.94
CA LEU A 142 -4.99 8.54 7.89
C LEU A 142 -5.16 7.86 6.52
N LEU A 143 -4.25 6.95 6.16
CA LEU A 143 -4.37 6.14 4.95
C LEU A 143 -5.64 5.27 5.01
N GLY A 144 -5.90 4.62 6.14
CA GLY A 144 -7.11 3.83 6.37
C GLY A 144 -8.38 4.65 6.24
N ALA A 145 -8.42 5.86 6.82
CA ALA A 145 -9.54 6.78 6.68
C ALA A 145 -9.71 7.24 5.22
N ALA A 146 -8.63 7.59 4.52
CA ALA A 146 -8.69 7.97 3.12
C ALA A 146 -9.21 6.82 2.24
N ALA A 147 -8.78 5.58 2.49
CA ALA A 147 -9.17 4.41 1.70
C ALA A 147 -10.57 3.86 2.03
N LEU A 148 -10.91 3.77 3.31
CA LEU A 148 -12.12 3.07 3.77
C LEU A 148 -13.30 4.00 4.06
N ILE A 149 -13.05 5.29 4.32
CA ILE A 149 -14.10 6.27 4.62
C ILE A 149 -14.29 7.21 3.44
N VAL A 150 -13.24 7.90 3.00
CA VAL A 150 -13.38 8.94 1.97
C VAL A 150 -13.65 8.34 0.59
N MET A 151 -12.89 7.31 0.19
CA MET A 151 -13.05 6.70 -1.14
C MET A 151 -14.49 6.24 -1.47
N PRO A 152 -15.23 5.51 -0.61
CA PRO A 152 -16.59 5.09 -0.92
C PRO A 152 -17.61 6.24 -0.90
N LEU A 153 -17.30 7.37 -0.26
CA LEU A 153 -18.17 8.55 -0.21
C LEU A 153 -18.07 9.43 -1.47
N LEU A 154 -17.04 9.25 -2.29
CA LEU A 154 -16.81 10.09 -3.46
C LEU A 154 -17.75 9.75 -4.62
N PRO A 155 -18.22 10.76 -5.38
CA PRO A 155 -19.00 10.54 -6.59
C PRO A 155 -18.22 9.68 -7.60
N GLN A 156 -18.87 8.64 -8.12
CA GLN A 156 -18.28 7.77 -9.15
C GLN A 156 -18.37 8.40 -10.55
N ALA A 157 -19.35 9.28 -10.77
CA ALA A 157 -19.50 10.02 -12.02
C ALA A 157 -18.50 11.20 -12.06
N PRO A 158 -18.00 11.57 -13.26
CA PRO A 158 -17.26 12.81 -13.45
C PRO A 158 -18.06 14.03 -12.98
N VAL A 159 -17.40 14.98 -12.35
CA VAL A 159 -18.04 16.16 -11.74
C VAL A 159 -17.99 17.38 -12.67
N ASP A 160 -17.14 17.34 -13.70
CA ASP A 160 -16.93 18.42 -14.65
C ASP A 160 -17.79 18.26 -15.93
N PRO A 161 -18.09 19.37 -16.64
CA PRO A 161 -18.84 19.33 -17.89
C PRO A 161 -18.18 18.52 -19.02
N TRP A 162 -16.86 18.34 -18.97
CA TRP A 162 -16.09 17.64 -20.00
C TRP A 162 -15.93 16.13 -19.73
N GLY A 163 -16.42 15.63 -18.59
CA GLY A 163 -16.37 14.21 -18.27
C GLY A 163 -14.97 13.68 -17.92
N VAL A 164 -14.02 14.56 -17.61
CA VAL A 164 -12.60 14.20 -17.40
C VAL A 164 -12.26 14.05 -15.91
N LEU A 165 -12.87 14.87 -15.05
CA LEU A 165 -12.55 14.98 -13.64
C LEU A 165 -13.36 13.98 -12.80
N SER A 166 -12.87 12.76 -12.72
CA SER A 166 -13.40 11.76 -11.77
C SER A 166 -12.72 11.89 -10.41
N LEU A 167 -13.47 12.41 -9.41
CA LEU A 167 -13.00 12.51 -8.03
C LEU A 167 -12.62 11.14 -7.45
N ALA A 168 -13.41 10.10 -7.72
CA ALA A 168 -13.11 8.74 -7.28
C ALA A 168 -11.80 8.22 -7.91
N ALA A 169 -11.57 8.46 -9.20
CA ALA A 169 -10.33 8.03 -9.86
C ALA A 169 -9.11 8.79 -9.33
N LEU A 170 -9.24 10.09 -9.09
CA LEU A 170 -8.18 10.91 -8.48
C LEU A 170 -7.84 10.42 -7.08
N TRP A 171 -8.85 10.15 -6.27
CA TRP A 171 -8.65 9.70 -4.92
C TRP A 171 -8.02 8.31 -4.85
N LYS A 172 -8.34 7.41 -5.81
CA LYS A 172 -7.62 6.13 -5.94
C LYS A 172 -6.11 6.33 -6.15
N VAL A 173 -5.70 7.30 -6.97
CA VAL A 173 -4.28 7.64 -7.15
C VAL A 173 -3.67 8.16 -5.85
N VAL A 174 -4.39 9.01 -5.11
CA VAL A 174 -3.94 9.53 -3.79
C VAL A 174 -3.73 8.37 -2.80
N VAL A 175 -4.69 7.46 -2.68
CA VAL A 175 -4.58 6.30 -1.79
C VAL A 175 -3.43 5.37 -2.20
N LEU A 176 -3.28 5.12 -3.51
CA LEU A 176 -2.16 4.32 -4.03
C LEU A 176 -0.81 4.95 -3.69
N PHE A 177 -0.67 6.26 -3.91
CA PHE A 177 0.53 7.03 -3.60
C PHE A 177 0.85 6.99 -2.10
N MET A 178 -0.15 7.22 -1.24
CA MET A 178 0.02 7.15 0.21
C MET A 178 0.41 5.75 0.67
N THR A 179 -0.18 4.70 0.08
CA THR A 179 0.11 3.30 0.42
C THR A 179 1.54 2.93 0.05
N ILE A 180 1.94 3.16 -1.20
CA ILE A 180 3.27 2.82 -1.69
C ILE A 180 4.34 3.64 -0.96
N GLY A 181 4.06 4.91 -0.73
CA GLY A 181 4.94 5.78 0.03
C GLY A 181 5.13 5.32 1.49
N MET A 182 4.05 4.94 2.17
CA MET A 182 4.11 4.40 3.54
C MET A 182 4.92 3.11 3.58
N LEU A 183 4.69 2.21 2.62
CA LEU A 183 5.48 0.98 2.47
C LEU A 183 6.96 1.31 2.21
N GLY A 184 7.26 2.27 1.32
CA GLY A 184 8.63 2.73 1.05
C GLY A 184 9.34 3.23 2.30
N HIS A 185 8.65 4.02 3.14
CA HIS A 185 9.18 4.48 4.42
C HIS A 185 9.47 3.32 5.39
N ILE A 186 8.51 2.41 5.58
CA ILE A 186 8.66 1.23 6.44
C ILE A 186 9.82 0.36 5.94
N LEU A 187 9.90 0.07 4.65
CA LEU A 187 10.96 -0.76 4.07
C LEU A 187 12.33 -0.09 4.20
N THR A 188 12.41 1.23 4.02
CA THR A 188 13.66 1.98 4.25
C THR A 188 14.11 1.86 5.70
N ARG A 189 13.19 1.96 6.67
CA ARG A 189 13.50 1.83 8.10
C ARG A 189 13.93 0.41 8.49
N VAL A 190 13.22 -0.61 7.99
CA VAL A 190 13.44 -2.01 8.38
C VAL A 190 14.66 -2.60 7.66
N LEU A 191 14.77 -2.40 6.36
CA LEU A 191 15.84 -2.98 5.54
C LEU A 191 17.09 -2.11 5.52
N GLY A 192 16.96 -0.82 5.78
CA GLY A 192 18.08 0.12 5.65
C GLY A 192 19.30 -0.19 6.52
N PRO A 193 19.12 -0.51 7.81
CA PRO A 193 20.23 -0.89 8.69
C PRO A 193 20.97 -2.15 8.22
N HIS A 194 20.28 -3.07 7.54
CA HIS A 194 20.83 -4.38 7.16
C HIS A 194 21.42 -4.42 5.74
N TRP A 195 20.84 -3.69 4.78
CA TRP A 195 21.17 -3.81 3.35
C TRP A 195 21.88 -2.57 2.77
N GLY A 196 22.10 -1.54 3.58
CA GLY A 196 22.95 -0.39 3.27
C GLY A 196 22.37 0.61 2.27
N LEU A 197 23.24 1.49 1.76
CA LEU A 197 22.87 2.67 0.96
C LEU A 197 22.11 2.37 -0.36
N PRO A 198 22.40 1.29 -1.12
CA PRO A 198 21.68 1.03 -2.37
C PRO A 198 20.20 0.68 -2.17
N VAL A 199 19.91 -0.16 -1.17
CA VAL A 199 18.53 -0.60 -0.87
C VAL A 199 17.72 0.54 -0.27
N THR A 200 18.32 1.32 0.63
CA THR A 200 17.71 2.56 1.14
C THR A 200 17.50 3.60 0.05
N GLY A 201 18.46 3.75 -0.88
CA GLY A 201 18.32 4.59 -2.07
C GLY A 201 17.10 4.22 -2.90
N PHE A 202 16.94 2.93 -3.24
CA PHE A 202 15.74 2.44 -3.94
C PHE A 202 14.45 2.79 -3.20
N PHE A 203 14.33 2.40 -1.92
CA PHE A 203 13.08 2.61 -1.17
C PHE A 203 12.79 4.09 -0.84
N SER A 204 13.83 4.93 -0.72
CA SER A 204 13.67 6.38 -0.59
C SER A 204 13.01 7.01 -1.81
N GLY A 205 13.16 6.39 -3.00
CA GLY A 205 12.52 6.82 -4.24
C GLY A 205 11.00 6.71 -4.23
N PHE A 206 10.42 5.77 -3.46
CA PHE A 206 8.97 5.67 -3.25
C PHE A 206 8.43 6.77 -2.34
N VAL A 207 9.28 7.32 -1.46
CA VAL A 207 8.92 8.45 -0.60
C VAL A 207 9.06 9.75 -1.39
N SER A 208 10.24 9.99 -1.97
CA SER A 208 10.51 11.11 -2.88
C SER A 208 11.82 10.91 -3.64
N SER A 209 11.73 10.63 -4.94
CA SER A 209 12.91 10.57 -5.81
C SER A 209 13.65 11.92 -5.92
N THR A 210 12.93 13.04 -5.78
CA THR A 210 13.52 14.39 -5.75
C THR A 210 14.35 14.63 -4.49
N ALA A 211 13.83 14.26 -3.32
CA ALA A 211 14.58 14.36 -2.06
C ALA A 211 15.78 13.40 -2.04
N ALA A 212 15.65 12.21 -2.65
CA ALA A 212 16.74 11.27 -2.80
C ALA A 212 17.89 11.85 -3.65
N ILE A 213 17.59 12.48 -4.80
CA ILE A 213 18.61 13.15 -5.63
C ILE A 213 19.29 14.30 -4.87
N ALA A 214 18.53 15.09 -4.10
CA ALA A 214 19.11 16.14 -3.27
C ALA A 214 20.05 15.58 -2.20
N SER A 215 19.59 14.60 -1.43
CA SER A 215 20.34 14.01 -0.31
C SER A 215 21.61 13.29 -0.80
N LEU A 216 21.51 12.53 -1.89
CA LEU A 216 22.65 11.86 -2.52
C LEU A 216 23.57 12.86 -3.23
N GLY A 217 23.03 13.98 -3.72
CA GLY A 217 23.82 15.11 -4.22
C GLY A 217 24.69 15.73 -3.13
N HIS A 218 24.13 15.98 -1.94
CA HIS A 218 24.91 16.43 -0.78
C HIS A 218 26.02 15.44 -0.44
N LEU A 219 25.72 14.13 -0.43
CA LEU A 219 26.71 13.09 -0.18
C LEU A 219 27.85 13.11 -1.21
N ALA A 220 27.50 13.18 -2.51
CA ALA A 220 28.47 13.24 -3.60
C ALA A 220 29.34 14.51 -3.57
N LYS A 221 28.79 15.62 -3.06
CA LYS A 221 29.51 16.89 -2.92
C LYS A 221 30.43 16.90 -1.70
N SER A 222 30.04 16.22 -0.61
CA SER A 222 30.86 16.13 0.60
C SER A 222 32.08 15.21 0.45
N ASP A 223 31.96 14.15 -0.36
CA ASP A 223 33.05 13.20 -0.59
C ASP A 223 33.03 12.68 -2.04
N GLU A 224 34.05 13.06 -2.80
CA GLU A 224 34.16 12.67 -4.20
C GLU A 224 34.28 11.15 -4.40
N HIS A 225 34.81 10.42 -3.41
CA HIS A 225 34.89 8.95 -3.47
C HIS A 225 33.50 8.29 -3.41
N GLN A 226 32.51 8.98 -2.86
CA GLN A 226 31.12 8.49 -2.78
C GLN A 226 30.29 8.85 -4.00
N LEU A 227 30.83 9.63 -4.95
CA LEU A 227 30.08 10.11 -6.11
C LEU A 227 29.51 8.97 -6.97
N ALA A 228 30.27 7.89 -7.19
CA ALA A 228 29.80 6.72 -7.95
C ALA A 228 28.65 6.01 -7.23
N GLN A 229 28.77 5.83 -5.91
CA GLN A 229 27.74 5.19 -5.09
C GLN A 229 26.47 6.06 -5.01
N ALA A 230 26.62 7.37 -4.82
CA ALA A 230 25.52 8.32 -4.77
C ALA A 230 24.75 8.37 -6.10
N PHE A 231 25.46 8.37 -7.23
CA PHE A 231 24.86 8.23 -8.55
C PHE A 231 24.06 6.93 -8.69
N GLY A 232 24.67 5.80 -8.32
CA GLY A 232 24.02 4.49 -8.41
C GLY A 232 22.74 4.39 -7.56
N CYS A 233 22.79 4.90 -6.32
CA CYS A 233 21.63 4.95 -5.43
C CYS A 233 20.53 5.89 -5.95
N ALA A 234 20.90 7.00 -6.61
CA ALA A 234 19.93 7.93 -7.19
C ALA A 234 19.21 7.34 -8.41
N MET A 235 19.91 6.54 -9.22
CA MET A 235 19.27 5.79 -10.31
C MET A 235 18.31 4.72 -9.79
N LEU A 236 18.64 4.05 -8.68
CA LEU A 236 17.70 3.15 -8.01
C LEU A 236 16.47 3.90 -7.44
N ALA A 237 16.66 5.08 -6.84
CA ALA A 237 15.55 5.91 -6.39
C ALA A 237 14.64 6.32 -7.56
N GLN A 238 15.22 6.64 -8.72
CA GLN A 238 14.46 6.94 -9.93
C GLN A 238 13.73 5.71 -10.47
N LEU A 239 14.32 4.52 -10.36
CA LEU A 239 13.68 3.26 -10.74
C LEU A 239 12.43 3.00 -9.88
N ALA A 240 12.52 3.20 -8.56
CA ALA A 240 11.36 3.09 -7.67
C ALA A 240 10.25 4.10 -8.05
N SER A 241 10.61 5.34 -8.37
CA SER A 241 9.66 6.35 -8.86
C SER A 241 9.04 5.95 -10.20
N LEU A 242 9.78 5.30 -11.10
CA LEU A 242 9.26 4.76 -12.36
C LEU A 242 8.29 3.60 -12.11
N CYS A 243 8.56 2.72 -11.14
CA CYS A 243 7.61 1.67 -10.73
C CYS A 243 6.30 2.27 -10.21
N LEU A 244 6.36 3.33 -9.42
CA LEU A 244 5.18 4.05 -8.94
C LEU A 244 4.42 4.72 -10.10
N PHE A 245 5.15 5.33 -11.04
CA PHE A 245 4.58 5.90 -12.27
C PHE A 245 3.82 4.84 -13.09
N ILE A 246 4.40 3.65 -13.26
CA ILE A 246 3.75 2.51 -13.94
C ILE A 246 2.46 2.12 -13.20
N ALA A 247 2.52 1.96 -11.86
CA ALA A 247 1.36 1.58 -11.06
C ALA A 247 0.21 2.60 -11.16
N ILE A 248 0.53 3.90 -11.20
CA ILE A 248 -0.44 4.97 -11.40
C ILE A 248 -1.08 4.87 -12.79
N LEU A 249 -0.26 4.73 -13.84
CA LEU A 249 -0.77 4.54 -15.20
C LEU A 249 -1.67 3.31 -15.30
N SER A 250 -1.29 2.17 -14.71
CA SER A 250 -2.13 0.96 -14.68
C SER A 250 -3.49 1.21 -14.01
N THR A 251 -3.52 2.02 -12.96
CA THR A 251 -4.74 2.34 -12.21
C THR A 251 -5.64 3.29 -12.99
N THR A 252 -5.08 4.24 -13.74
CA THR A 252 -5.86 5.20 -14.53
C THR A 252 -6.27 4.68 -15.91
N SER A 253 -5.39 3.94 -16.60
CA SER A 253 -5.67 3.33 -17.90
C SER A 253 -4.74 2.15 -18.16
N ILE A 254 -5.28 0.94 -17.98
CA ILE A 254 -4.55 -0.30 -18.27
C ILE A 254 -4.14 -0.39 -19.75
N ALA A 255 -4.95 0.12 -20.66
CA ALA A 255 -4.68 0.08 -22.10
C ALA A 255 -3.46 0.95 -22.47
N LEU A 256 -3.37 2.17 -21.92
CA LEU A 256 -2.20 3.04 -22.16
C LEU A 256 -0.93 2.41 -21.58
N MET A 257 -1.02 1.87 -20.36
CA MET A 257 0.11 1.22 -19.71
C MET A 257 0.61 0.01 -20.51
N LEU A 258 -0.27 -0.87 -20.98
CA LEU A 258 0.11 -2.03 -21.82
C LEU A 258 0.75 -1.59 -23.14
N SER A 259 0.22 -0.54 -23.78
CA SER A 259 0.84 0.02 -25.00
C SER A 259 2.24 0.58 -24.76
N MET A 260 2.53 1.03 -23.54
CA MET A 260 3.81 1.58 -23.12
C MET A 260 4.71 0.56 -22.39
N ALA A 261 4.32 -0.71 -22.34
CA ALA A 261 5.03 -1.72 -21.56
C ALA A 261 6.49 -1.87 -22.04
N ILE A 262 6.73 -2.00 -23.35
CA ILE A 262 8.09 -2.13 -23.88
C ILE A 262 8.90 -0.84 -23.66
N PRO A 263 8.41 0.37 -23.98
CA PRO A 263 9.12 1.60 -23.65
C PRO A 263 9.48 1.80 -22.18
N LEU A 264 8.56 1.45 -21.26
CA LEU A 264 8.80 1.58 -19.83
C LEU A 264 9.76 0.50 -19.30
N LEU A 265 9.76 -0.70 -19.87
CA LEU A 265 10.76 -1.73 -19.56
C LEU A 265 12.17 -1.32 -20.01
N ILE A 266 12.29 -0.72 -21.19
CA ILE A 266 13.59 -0.21 -21.69
C ILE A 266 14.07 0.96 -20.81
N ALA A 267 13.17 1.89 -20.45
CA ALA A 267 13.49 2.94 -19.48
C ALA A 267 13.98 2.39 -18.14
N ALA A 268 13.31 1.37 -17.60
CA ALA A 268 13.71 0.70 -16.37
C ALA A 268 15.09 0.03 -16.52
N LEU A 269 15.34 -0.64 -17.66
CA LEU A 269 16.62 -1.27 -17.95
C LEU A 269 17.76 -0.24 -18.01
N CYS A 270 17.54 0.91 -18.66
CA CYS A 270 18.51 2.01 -18.68
C CYS A 270 18.87 2.49 -17.25
N LEU A 271 17.88 2.64 -16.38
CA LEU A 271 18.10 3.02 -14.97
C LEU A 271 18.86 1.94 -14.20
N VAL A 272 18.54 0.66 -14.42
CA VAL A 272 19.25 -0.46 -13.78
C VAL A 272 20.71 -0.53 -14.23
N LEU A 273 20.98 -0.37 -15.53
CA LEU A 273 22.34 -0.36 -16.06
C LEU A 273 23.14 0.85 -15.55
N ALA A 274 22.50 2.03 -15.50
CA ALA A 274 23.09 3.23 -14.91
C ALA A 274 23.39 3.02 -13.42
N ALA A 275 22.44 2.47 -12.66
CA ALA A 275 22.63 2.13 -11.25
C ALA A 275 23.81 1.15 -11.04
N ALA A 276 23.86 0.08 -11.84
CA ALA A 276 24.91 -0.92 -11.80
C ALA A 276 26.29 -0.30 -12.07
N SER A 277 26.41 0.58 -13.07
CA SER A 277 27.68 1.25 -13.37
C SER A 277 28.20 2.09 -12.18
N GLY A 278 27.30 2.76 -11.45
CA GLY A 278 27.67 3.52 -10.25
C GLY A 278 28.05 2.64 -9.06
N LEU A 279 27.31 1.55 -8.86
CA LEU A 279 27.48 0.64 -7.73
C LEU A 279 28.64 -0.35 -7.89
N LEU A 280 28.97 -0.76 -9.12
CA LEU A 280 30.13 -1.61 -9.42
C LEU A 280 31.44 -0.82 -9.31
N ASN A 281 31.41 0.47 -9.66
CA ASN A 281 32.57 1.37 -9.57
C ASN A 281 32.69 2.04 -8.19
N ARG A 282 31.93 1.59 -7.18
CA ARG A 282 32.02 2.14 -5.83
C ARG A 282 33.32 1.72 -5.16
N GLN A 283 33.96 2.66 -4.48
CA GLN A 283 34.98 2.29 -3.52
C GLN A 283 34.31 1.68 -2.28
N LYS A 284 34.90 0.63 -1.69
CA LYS A 284 34.37 -0.04 -0.50
C LYS A 284 34.61 0.83 0.75
N THR A 285 33.99 1.99 0.79
CA THR A 285 33.95 2.85 1.98
C THR A 285 32.61 2.62 2.68
N ALA A 286 32.65 2.19 3.94
CA ALA A 286 31.46 1.99 4.75
C ALA A 286 30.88 3.35 5.16
N SER A 287 29.97 3.88 4.34
CA SER A 287 29.24 5.10 4.67
C SER A 287 27.93 4.75 5.39
N LYS A 288 27.80 5.19 6.64
CA LYS A 288 26.52 5.22 7.37
C LYS A 288 25.82 6.54 7.03
N THR A 289 25.23 6.63 5.84
CA THR A 289 24.33 7.76 5.55
C THR A 289 22.93 7.39 6.02
N GLU A 290 22.45 8.07 7.05
CA GLU A 290 21.04 8.03 7.41
C GLU A 290 20.28 8.96 6.46
N PHE A 291 19.29 8.42 5.75
CA PHE A 291 18.34 9.26 5.03
C PHE A 291 17.41 9.89 6.07
N GLU A 292 17.52 11.20 6.29
CA GLU A 292 16.55 11.92 7.10
C GLU A 292 15.18 11.88 6.41
N SER A 293 14.35 10.92 6.83
CA SER A 293 12.99 10.73 6.36
C SER A 293 12.00 11.44 7.29
N GLU A 294 12.32 12.66 7.73
CA GLU A 294 11.52 13.39 8.74
C GLU A 294 10.35 14.18 8.14
N ARG A 295 10.33 14.40 6.83
CA ARG A 295 9.20 15.05 6.15
C ARG A 295 8.80 14.17 5.00
N VAL A 296 7.58 13.63 4.99
CA VAL A 296 6.76 13.48 3.75
C VAL A 296 5.35 12.96 4.04
N PHE A 297 5.09 12.16 5.07
CA PHE A 297 3.72 11.68 5.33
C PHE A 297 2.94 12.60 6.27
N LYS A 298 2.40 13.68 5.73
CA LYS A 298 1.34 14.47 6.36
C LYS A 298 0.12 14.48 5.44
N LEU A 299 -1.07 14.36 6.01
CA LEU A 299 -2.34 14.50 5.27
C LEU A 299 -2.36 15.80 4.44
N SER A 300 -1.74 16.85 4.97
CA SER A 300 -1.55 18.14 4.27
C SER A 300 -0.78 18.00 2.96
N SER A 301 0.23 17.14 2.89
CA SER A 301 1.02 16.88 1.68
C SER A 301 0.22 16.08 0.66
N ALA A 302 -0.57 15.08 1.11
CA ALA A 302 -1.46 14.32 0.23
C ALA A 302 -2.58 15.18 -0.35
N LEU A 303 -3.19 16.05 0.46
CA LEU A 303 -4.16 17.05 0.03
C LEU A 303 -3.55 18.09 -0.92
N LEU A 304 -2.33 18.54 -0.65
CA LEU A 304 -1.60 19.44 -1.54
C LEU A 304 -1.31 18.79 -2.88
N ILE A 305 -0.86 17.53 -2.90
CA ILE A 305 -0.68 16.75 -4.13
C ILE A 305 -2.02 16.60 -4.86
N ALA A 306 -3.10 16.21 -4.18
CA ALA A 306 -4.43 16.12 -4.77
C ALA A 306 -4.91 17.47 -5.36
N GLY A 307 -4.65 18.57 -4.67
CA GLY A 307 -4.93 19.93 -5.13
C GLY A 307 -4.12 20.32 -6.37
N ILE A 308 -2.81 20.00 -6.39
CA ILE A 308 -1.97 20.19 -7.58
C ILE A 308 -2.47 19.34 -8.73
N ILE A 309 -2.82 18.07 -8.51
CA ILE A 309 -3.38 17.19 -9.54
C ILE A 309 -4.67 17.79 -10.09
N ALA A 310 -5.60 18.22 -9.23
CA ALA A 310 -6.87 18.80 -9.64
C ALA A 310 -6.67 20.11 -10.43
N LEU A 311 -5.76 20.99 -9.97
CA LEU A 311 -5.40 22.22 -10.67
C LEU A 311 -4.79 21.92 -12.04
N MET A 312 -3.87 20.96 -12.12
CA MET A 312 -3.21 20.58 -13.37
C MET A 312 -4.17 19.89 -14.33
N LEU A 313 -5.11 19.07 -13.84
CA LEU A 313 -6.19 18.51 -14.65
C LEU A 313 -7.08 19.58 -15.24
N PHE A 314 -7.50 20.55 -14.42
CA PHE A 314 -8.29 21.68 -14.88
C PHE A 314 -7.53 22.48 -15.94
N LEU A 315 -6.24 22.77 -15.71
CA LEU A 315 -5.41 23.50 -16.66
C LEU A 315 -5.16 22.70 -17.95
N ALA A 316 -4.97 21.38 -17.86
CA ALA A 316 -4.78 20.50 -19.01
C ALA A 316 -6.06 20.39 -19.84
N ALA A 317 -7.23 20.24 -19.21
CA ALA A 317 -8.52 20.24 -19.90
C ALA A 317 -8.81 21.58 -20.58
N TRP A 318 -8.51 22.70 -19.90
CA TRP A 318 -8.62 24.03 -20.47
C TRP A 318 -7.69 24.22 -21.68
N LEU A 319 -6.42 23.87 -21.54
CA LEU A 319 -5.44 23.94 -22.63
C LEU A 319 -5.79 23.01 -23.79
N GLN A 320 -6.38 21.84 -23.52
CA GLN A 320 -6.89 20.96 -24.56
C GLN A 320 -8.01 21.61 -25.37
N HIS A 321 -8.92 22.31 -24.70
CA HIS A 321 -10.03 23.00 -25.34
C HIS A 321 -9.55 24.17 -26.22
N VAL A 322 -8.51 24.91 -25.79
CA VAL A 322 -8.00 26.09 -26.50
C VAL A 322 -6.96 25.75 -27.57
N PHE A 323 -6.06 24.80 -27.30
CA PHE A 323 -4.88 24.50 -28.13
C PHE A 323 -4.86 23.06 -28.67
N GLY A 324 -5.93 22.28 -28.48
CA GLY A 324 -6.02 20.90 -28.95
C GLY A 324 -4.98 19.97 -28.30
N ASN A 325 -4.59 18.93 -29.03
CA ASN A 325 -3.66 17.89 -28.54
C ASN A 325 -2.28 18.43 -28.14
N THR A 326 -1.80 19.49 -28.79
CA THR A 326 -0.52 20.14 -28.46
C THR A 326 -0.60 20.82 -27.09
N GLY A 327 -1.75 21.41 -26.74
CA GLY A 327 -2.00 22.01 -25.42
C GLY A 327 -1.86 21.01 -24.28
N VAL A 328 -2.27 19.76 -24.51
CA VAL A 328 -2.15 18.68 -23.51
C VAL A 328 -0.71 18.29 -23.26
N LEU A 329 0.11 18.17 -24.31
CA LEU A 329 1.53 17.83 -24.15
C LEU A 329 2.29 18.92 -23.37
N VAL A 330 1.98 20.20 -23.64
CA VAL A 330 2.54 21.33 -22.92
C VAL A 330 2.07 21.32 -21.45
N ALA A 331 0.78 21.12 -21.19
CA ALA A 331 0.24 21.02 -19.85
C ALA A 331 0.88 19.86 -19.06
N ALA A 332 1.02 18.70 -19.68
CA ALA A 332 1.66 17.52 -19.10
C ALA A 332 3.14 17.78 -18.79
N ALA A 333 3.85 18.50 -19.66
CA ALA A 333 5.23 18.90 -19.41
C ALA A 333 5.34 19.80 -18.16
N PHE A 334 4.53 20.86 -18.06
CA PHE A 334 4.53 21.75 -16.90
C PHE A 334 4.11 21.05 -15.60
N ALA A 335 3.09 20.19 -15.66
CA ALA A 335 2.66 19.39 -14.51
C ALA A 335 3.78 18.45 -14.04
N ALA A 336 4.50 17.83 -14.96
CA ALA A 336 5.59 16.90 -14.66
C ALA A 336 6.86 17.59 -14.08
N LEU A 337 7.05 18.89 -14.35
CA LEU A 337 8.10 19.68 -13.67
C LEU A 337 7.80 19.80 -12.17
N ALA A 338 6.53 19.93 -11.80
CA ALA A 338 6.10 20.05 -10.41
C ALA A 338 6.02 18.67 -9.73
N GLU A 339 5.28 17.73 -10.31
CA GLU A 339 5.08 16.39 -9.77
C GLU A 339 4.81 15.37 -10.89
N LEU A 340 5.75 14.43 -11.06
CA LEU A 340 5.73 13.39 -12.10
C LEU A 340 4.47 12.51 -12.01
N HIS A 341 4.11 12.10 -10.80
CA HIS A 341 3.02 11.16 -10.55
C HIS A 341 1.64 11.77 -10.84
N ALA A 342 1.51 13.08 -10.57
CA ALA A 342 0.32 13.85 -10.87
C ALA A 342 0.07 13.95 -12.38
N ALA A 343 1.13 14.24 -13.14
CA ALA A 343 1.06 14.30 -14.60
C ALA A 343 0.69 12.94 -15.21
N ALA A 344 1.23 11.84 -14.67
CA ALA A 344 0.90 10.47 -15.10
C ALA A 344 -0.60 10.17 -14.95
N ALA A 345 -1.16 10.48 -13.77
CA ALA A 345 -2.56 10.26 -13.48
C ALA A 345 -3.47 11.10 -14.39
N SER A 346 -3.10 12.37 -14.60
CA SER A 346 -3.84 13.28 -15.46
C SER A 346 -3.88 12.79 -16.92
N LEU A 347 -2.73 12.39 -17.46
CA LEU A 347 -2.64 11.89 -18.84
C LEU A 347 -3.42 10.57 -19.00
N GLY A 348 -3.31 9.67 -18.02
CA GLY A 348 -4.04 8.41 -18.02
C GLY A 348 -5.56 8.61 -17.98
N GLN A 349 -6.06 9.57 -17.20
CA GLN A 349 -7.48 9.92 -17.15
C GLN A 349 -7.99 10.53 -18.47
N LEU A 350 -7.25 11.48 -19.05
CA LEU A 350 -7.60 12.10 -20.33
C LEU A 350 -7.63 11.09 -21.49
N PHE A 351 -6.75 10.08 -21.45
CA PHE A 351 -6.81 8.99 -22.41
C PHE A 351 -7.99 8.04 -22.13
N ALA A 352 -8.25 7.71 -20.85
CA ALA A 352 -9.37 6.85 -20.47
C ALA A 352 -10.74 7.45 -20.79
N SER A 353 -10.89 8.79 -20.76
CA SER A 353 -12.11 9.49 -21.16
C SER A 353 -12.32 9.55 -22.68
N GLY A 354 -11.36 9.06 -23.48
CA GLY A 354 -11.40 9.14 -24.95
C GLY A 354 -11.09 10.53 -25.49
N SER A 355 -10.67 11.47 -24.64
CA SER A 355 -10.34 12.85 -25.04
C SER A 355 -9.00 12.93 -25.78
N LEU A 356 -8.14 11.91 -25.66
CA LEU A 356 -6.83 11.87 -26.30
C LEU A 356 -6.66 10.65 -27.20
N PRO A 357 -6.12 10.81 -28.42
CA PRO A 357 -5.73 9.67 -29.24
C PRO A 357 -4.51 8.96 -28.64
N LEU A 358 -4.41 7.65 -28.89
CA LEU A 358 -3.36 6.80 -28.32
C LEU A 358 -1.95 7.34 -28.61
N SER A 359 -1.65 7.70 -29.85
CA SER A 359 -0.32 8.21 -30.24
C SER A 359 0.10 9.46 -29.45
N THR A 360 -0.82 10.40 -29.23
CA THR A 360 -0.56 11.58 -28.41
C THR A 360 -0.36 11.21 -26.94
N ALA A 361 -1.14 10.28 -26.41
CA ALA A 361 -0.97 9.82 -25.03
C ALA A 361 0.39 9.12 -24.82
N GLN A 362 0.84 8.32 -25.79
CA GLN A 362 2.14 7.65 -25.75
C GLN A 362 3.30 8.66 -25.73
N TRP A 363 3.29 9.65 -26.63
CA TRP A 363 4.27 10.73 -26.59
C TRP A 363 4.16 11.60 -25.34
N GLY A 364 2.94 11.77 -24.80
CA GLY A 364 2.71 12.42 -23.51
C GLY A 364 3.48 11.75 -22.37
N VAL A 365 3.52 10.41 -22.33
CA VAL A 365 4.31 9.67 -21.33
C VAL A 365 5.80 10.00 -21.46
N VAL A 366 6.34 10.01 -22.67
CA VAL A 366 7.76 10.35 -22.93
C VAL A 366 8.06 11.79 -22.53
N VAL A 367 7.18 12.75 -22.87
CA VAL A 367 7.30 14.17 -22.50
C VAL A 367 7.28 14.35 -20.99
N ILE A 368 6.40 13.65 -20.27
CA ILE A 368 6.33 13.68 -18.81
C ILE A 368 7.65 13.17 -18.19
N LEU A 369 8.17 12.05 -18.68
CA LEU A 369 9.45 11.51 -18.22
C LEU A 369 10.61 12.47 -18.52
N ALA A 370 10.62 13.07 -19.71
CA ALA A 370 11.62 14.06 -20.13
C ALA A 370 11.60 15.30 -19.24
N SER A 371 10.41 15.84 -18.98
CA SER A 371 10.22 17.01 -18.13
C SER A 371 10.70 16.75 -16.68
N SER A 372 10.30 15.61 -16.09
CA SER A 372 10.78 15.23 -14.76
C SER A 372 12.30 15.01 -14.73
N ALA A 373 12.85 14.40 -15.79
CA ALA A 373 14.29 14.23 -15.93
C ALA A 373 15.04 15.57 -15.99
N MET A 374 14.50 16.57 -16.70
CA MET A 374 15.08 17.91 -16.77
C MET A 374 15.07 18.60 -15.40
N ALA A 375 13.93 18.61 -14.69
CA ALA A 375 13.82 19.21 -13.36
C ALA A 375 14.83 18.59 -12.37
N LYS A 376 14.94 17.26 -12.37
CA LYS A 376 15.86 16.53 -11.51
C LYS A 376 17.33 16.73 -11.88
N SER A 377 17.63 16.89 -13.16
CA SER A 377 18.97 17.22 -13.65
C SER A 377 19.41 18.60 -13.13
N VAL A 378 18.55 19.62 -13.24
CA VAL A 378 18.80 20.97 -12.69
C VAL A 378 19.05 20.91 -11.18
N LEU A 379 18.23 20.16 -10.45
CA LEU A 379 18.41 19.96 -9.02
C LEU A 379 19.75 19.28 -8.68
N ALA A 380 20.12 18.24 -9.44
CA ALA A 380 21.36 17.51 -9.24
C ALA A 380 22.60 18.40 -9.48
N PHE A 381 22.58 19.27 -10.50
CA PHE A 381 23.62 20.28 -10.71
C PHE A 381 23.70 21.28 -9.56
N SER A 382 22.55 21.75 -9.08
CA SER A 382 22.46 22.77 -8.04
C SER A 382 22.99 22.28 -6.69
N ILE A 383 22.69 21.02 -6.34
CA ILE A 383 23.02 20.46 -5.01
C ILE A 383 24.33 19.68 -5.03
N GLY A 384 24.50 18.75 -5.98
CA GLY A 384 25.64 17.82 -6.02
C GLY A 384 26.83 18.29 -6.85
N GLY A 385 26.73 19.44 -7.51
CA GLY A 385 27.79 20.00 -8.36
C GLY A 385 27.88 19.37 -9.74
N ILE A 386 28.84 19.85 -10.54
CA ILE A 386 28.93 19.57 -11.99
C ILE A 386 29.10 18.07 -12.27
N LYS A 387 30.00 17.38 -11.56
CA LYS A 387 30.30 15.95 -11.79
C LYS A 387 29.09 15.06 -11.50
N TYR A 388 28.39 15.31 -10.39
CA TYR A 388 27.18 14.57 -10.02
C TYR A 388 26.03 14.88 -10.97
N GLY A 389 25.76 16.18 -11.21
CA GLY A 389 24.72 16.65 -12.12
C GLY A 389 24.87 16.08 -13.53
N ALA A 390 26.09 16.04 -14.09
CA ALA A 390 26.35 15.47 -15.40
C ALA A 390 26.03 13.97 -15.46
N ARG A 391 26.43 13.19 -14.45
CA ARG A 391 26.14 11.75 -14.41
C ARG A 391 24.63 11.47 -14.27
N ILE A 392 23.95 12.19 -13.37
CA ILE A 392 22.49 12.09 -13.21
C ILE A 392 21.79 12.44 -14.51
N SER A 393 22.16 13.56 -15.14
CA SER A 393 21.56 13.99 -16.40
C SER A 393 21.74 12.96 -17.51
N LEU A 394 22.92 12.34 -17.60
CA LEU A 394 23.18 11.30 -18.59
C LEU A 394 22.35 10.03 -18.32
N GLY A 395 22.25 9.60 -17.07
CA GLY A 395 21.41 8.45 -16.68
C GLY A 395 19.91 8.69 -16.88
N LEU A 396 19.43 9.91 -16.62
CA LEU A 396 18.04 10.27 -16.89
C LEU A 396 17.77 10.46 -18.38
N ALA A 397 18.73 11.02 -19.13
CA ALA A 397 18.64 11.13 -20.58
C ALA A 397 18.58 9.74 -21.23
N SER A 398 19.37 8.77 -20.78
CA SER A 398 19.33 7.40 -21.31
C SER A 398 17.98 6.71 -21.06
N MET A 399 17.36 6.95 -19.91
CA MET A 399 15.99 6.48 -19.62
C MET A 399 14.98 7.07 -20.63
N VAL A 400 15.02 8.39 -20.86
CA VAL A 400 14.08 9.09 -21.73
C VAL A 400 14.29 8.72 -23.20
N THR A 401 15.53 8.68 -23.67
CA THR A 401 15.85 8.29 -25.05
C THR A 401 15.56 6.82 -25.30
N GLY A 402 15.81 5.94 -24.33
CA GLY A 402 15.41 4.54 -24.39
C GLY A 402 13.90 4.37 -24.60
N ALA A 403 13.10 5.06 -23.79
CA ALA A 403 11.65 5.07 -23.96
C ALA A 403 11.23 5.65 -25.33
N GLY A 404 11.74 6.82 -25.70
CA GLY A 404 11.36 7.49 -26.96
C GLY A 404 11.76 6.72 -28.22
N LEU A 405 12.97 6.16 -28.27
CA LEU A 405 13.45 5.39 -29.43
C LEU A 405 12.69 4.06 -29.58
N SER A 406 12.39 3.39 -28.47
CA SER A 406 11.59 2.16 -28.52
C SER A 406 10.17 2.42 -28.98
N LEU A 407 9.59 3.56 -28.62
CA LEU A 407 8.28 3.98 -29.10
C LEU A 407 8.30 4.25 -30.61
N LEU A 408 9.33 4.96 -31.10
CA LEU A 408 9.53 5.21 -32.53
C LEU A 408 9.75 3.92 -33.35
N TRP A 409 10.29 2.87 -32.73
CA TRP A 409 10.53 1.60 -33.40
C TRP A 409 9.29 0.69 -33.44
N LEU A 410 8.36 0.87 -32.51
CA LEU A 410 7.14 0.06 -32.37
C LEU A 410 5.89 0.71 -32.99
N GLY A 411 5.90 2.03 -33.20
CA GLY A 411 4.85 2.78 -33.86
C GLY A 411 5.14 2.99 -35.34
#